data_AF-A0A5N6MWR2-F1
#
_entry.id   AF-A0A5N6MWR2-F1
#
_cell.length_a   1.000
_cell.length_b   1.000
_cell.length_c   1.000
_cell.angle_alpha   90.00
_cell.angle_beta   90.00
_cell.angle_gamma   90.00
#
_symmetry.space_group_name_H-M   'P 1'
#
loop_
_entity.id
_entity.type
_entity.pdbx_description
1 polymer ?
#
loop_
_entity_poly.entity_id
_entity_poly.type
_entity_poly.pdbx_seq_one_letter_code
_entity_poly.pdbx_strand_id
1 'polypeptide(L)'
;MGAFVQIVGSFKETLQKILIRSELDEYEDDKQMHCNARLAEMVDNLSQDLQSSVNFSEHFLVEEMQILEEANGIRLPHFLPHLVFSSLLKRIVNSVSDLPVCFVNNVCGYLEIVCVRALLDCCGSYPQLLPSMKKATQNVTGRMKIKFMERVDEMIEMEKMTDYTCDPQFIPSYDKLMGNIEADIVNEVMVNGGGIEKRLVEPPSVAKKRERLQSSIRLLKESKEIIEQVMDGIVVASD
;
A
#
# COMPACT_ATOMS: atom_id res chain seq x y z
N MET A 1 25.06 31.62 -40.32
CA MET A 1 24.71 30.25 -39.89
C MET A 1 25.79 29.60 -39.03
N GLY A 2 27.09 29.68 -39.38
CA GLY A 2 28.18 29.06 -38.60
C GLY A 2 28.21 29.42 -37.10
N ALA A 3 28.15 30.72 -36.76
CA ALA A 3 28.17 31.17 -35.36
C ALA A 3 26.98 30.66 -34.53
N PHE A 4 25.78 30.61 -35.12
CA PHE A 4 24.59 30.07 -34.43
C PHE A 4 24.75 28.58 -34.11
N VAL A 5 25.21 27.78 -35.07
CA VAL A 5 25.43 26.34 -34.89
C VAL A 5 26.50 26.09 -33.83
N GLN A 6 27.56 26.91 -33.80
CA GLN A 6 28.59 26.84 -32.76
C GLN A 6 28.03 27.13 -31.38
N ILE A 7 27.24 28.20 -31.20
CA ILE A 7 26.65 28.57 -29.90
C ILE A 7 25.71 27.47 -29.39
N VAL A 8 24.84 26.95 -30.26
CA VAL A 8 23.94 25.85 -29.89
C VAL A 8 24.73 24.59 -29.53
N GLY A 9 25.83 24.31 -30.24
CA GLY A 9 26.76 23.22 -29.94
C GLY A 9 27.43 23.40 -28.58
N SER A 10 27.95 24.58 -28.29
CA SER A 10 28.55 24.92 -26.99
C SER A 10 27.55 24.80 -25.85
N PHE A 11 26.35 25.37 -26.00
CA PHE A 11 25.29 25.27 -25.01
C PHE A 11 24.90 23.81 -24.71
N LYS A 12 24.78 22.99 -25.77
CA LYS A 12 24.54 21.56 -25.61
C LYS A 12 25.66 20.87 -24.84
N GLU A 13 26.93 21.12 -25.17
CA GLU A 13 28.06 20.49 -24.49
C GLU A 13 28.12 20.90 -23.02
N THR A 14 27.96 22.19 -22.71
CA THR A 14 27.91 22.70 -21.32
C THR A 14 26.80 22.02 -20.53
N LEU A 15 25.59 21.89 -21.08
CA LEU A 15 24.51 21.15 -20.41
C LEU A 15 24.84 19.66 -20.21
N GLN A 16 25.47 19.01 -21.19
CA GLN A 16 25.87 17.60 -21.06
C GLN A 16 26.94 17.40 -19.99
N LYS A 17 27.91 18.30 -19.91
CA LYS A 17 28.94 18.30 -18.87
C LYS A 17 28.31 18.41 -17.48
N ILE A 18 27.46 19.41 -17.27
CA ILE A 18 26.89 19.70 -15.95
C ILE A 18 25.85 18.65 -15.53
N LEU A 19 24.94 18.25 -16.43
CA LEU A 19 23.78 17.42 -16.08
C LEU A 19 24.03 15.92 -16.20
N ILE A 20 24.95 15.49 -17.07
CA ILE A 20 25.14 14.06 -17.39
C ILE A 20 26.52 13.58 -16.92
N ARG A 21 27.59 14.28 -17.30
CA ARG A 21 28.96 13.88 -16.96
C ARG A 21 29.41 14.36 -15.58
N SER A 22 28.68 15.30 -15.00
CA SER A 22 29.01 15.98 -13.74
C SER A 22 30.41 16.61 -13.73
N GLU A 23 30.88 17.06 -14.90
CA GLU A 23 32.13 17.81 -15.07
C GLU A 23 31.90 19.27 -14.63
N LEU A 24 32.75 19.76 -13.72
CA LEU A 24 32.57 21.05 -13.02
C LEU A 24 33.60 22.10 -13.40
N ASP A 25 34.51 21.81 -14.33
CA ASP A 25 35.66 22.65 -14.68
C ASP A 25 35.28 24.09 -15.04
N GLU A 26 34.09 24.29 -15.63
CA GLU A 26 33.55 25.60 -16.01
C GLU A 26 32.89 26.36 -14.83
N TYR A 27 32.58 25.67 -13.72
CA TYR A 27 31.79 26.18 -12.59
C TYR A 27 32.30 25.69 -11.22
N GLU A 28 33.61 25.53 -11.05
CA GLU A 28 34.20 24.97 -9.81
C GLU A 28 33.76 25.75 -8.55
N ASP A 29 33.72 27.08 -8.63
CA ASP A 29 33.36 27.96 -7.52
C ASP A 29 31.83 28.15 -7.34
N ASP A 30 31.02 27.87 -8.36
CA ASP A 30 29.55 28.02 -8.27
C ASP A 30 28.87 26.70 -7.87
N LYS A 31 28.77 26.48 -6.56
CA LYS A 31 28.09 25.33 -5.95
C LYS A 31 26.64 25.13 -6.42
N GLN A 32 25.97 26.17 -6.93
CA GLN A 32 24.61 26.05 -7.46
C GLN A 32 24.58 25.37 -8.82
N MET A 33 25.68 25.38 -9.57
CA MET A 33 25.80 24.69 -10.86
C MET A 33 26.21 23.21 -10.68
N HIS A 34 26.46 22.75 -9.46
CA HIS A 34 26.81 21.36 -9.16
C HIS A 34 25.55 20.48 -9.12
N CYS A 35 24.96 20.23 -10.30
CA CYS A 35 23.64 19.63 -10.43
C CYS A 35 23.48 18.30 -9.72
N ASN A 36 24.44 17.38 -9.85
CA ASN A 36 24.35 16.08 -9.19
C ASN A 36 24.22 16.21 -7.66
N ALA A 37 25.01 17.10 -7.04
CA ALA A 37 24.94 17.33 -5.60
C ALA A 37 23.60 17.95 -5.17
N ARG A 38 23.11 18.95 -5.90
CA ARG A 38 21.84 19.61 -5.57
C ARG A 38 20.64 18.70 -5.79
N LEU A 39 20.66 17.87 -6.83
CA LEU A 39 19.62 16.87 -7.08
C LEU A 39 19.63 15.78 -5.99
N ALA A 40 20.80 15.32 -5.55
CA ALA A 40 20.92 14.38 -4.45
C ALA A 40 20.33 14.95 -3.15
N GLU A 41 20.64 16.20 -2.80
CA GLU A 41 20.05 16.88 -1.64
C GLU A 41 18.53 16.98 -1.73
N MET A 42 17.97 17.27 -2.91
CA MET A 42 16.51 17.29 -3.10
C MET A 42 15.88 15.92 -2.89
N VAL A 43 16.55 14.84 -3.32
CA VAL A 43 16.10 13.46 -3.10
C VAL A 43 16.18 13.09 -1.62
N ASP A 44 17.26 13.46 -0.94
CA ASP A 44 17.43 13.24 0.50
C ASP A 44 16.35 13.96 1.31
N ASN A 45 16.04 15.21 0.95
CA ASN A 45 14.96 15.98 1.56
C ASN A 45 13.59 15.30 1.36
N LEU A 46 13.29 14.84 0.13
CA LEU A 46 12.05 14.10 -0.12
C LEU A 46 11.97 12.83 0.74
N SER A 47 13.09 12.11 0.91
CA SER A 47 13.14 10.93 1.77
C SER A 47 12.83 11.27 3.23
N GLN A 48 13.39 12.35 3.76
CA GLN A 48 13.13 12.82 5.12
C GLN A 48 11.68 13.29 5.32
N ASP A 49 11.12 14.00 4.33
CA ASP A 49 9.72 14.45 4.34
C ASP A 49 8.76 13.25 4.33
N LEU A 50 9.06 12.22 3.54
CA LEU A 50 8.28 10.97 3.51
C LEU A 50 8.38 10.23 4.85
N GLN A 51 9.55 10.13 5.45
CA GLN A 51 9.71 9.45 6.74
C GLN A 51 9.03 10.18 7.90
N SER A 52 8.98 11.51 7.85
CA SER A 52 8.36 12.32 8.92
C SER A 52 6.85 12.49 8.77
N SER A 53 6.32 12.41 7.55
CA SER A 53 4.88 12.52 7.27
C SER A 53 4.11 11.24 7.59
N VAL A 54 4.74 10.07 7.48
CA VAL A 54 4.13 8.78 7.84
C VAL A 54 4.20 8.59 9.35
N ASN A 55 3.22 9.15 10.05
CA ASN A 55 2.94 8.79 11.43
C ASN A 55 1.84 7.74 11.45
N PHE A 56 2.18 6.49 11.77
CA PHE A 56 1.18 5.51 12.15
C PHE A 56 0.54 5.98 13.45
N SER A 57 -0.62 6.63 13.31
CA SER A 57 -1.44 7.10 14.42
C SER A 57 -1.66 5.96 15.42
N GLU A 58 -1.49 6.22 16.72
CA GLU A 58 -1.90 5.29 17.78
C GLU A 58 -3.41 4.94 17.69
N HIS A 59 -4.18 5.71 16.92
CA HIS A 59 -5.59 5.48 16.63
C HIS A 59 -5.86 4.65 15.36
N PHE A 60 -4.86 3.98 14.77
CA PHE A 60 -5.08 3.16 13.56
C PHE A 60 -6.22 2.15 13.77
N LEU A 61 -6.33 1.58 14.98
CA LEU A 61 -7.42 0.67 15.38
C LEU A 61 -8.80 1.34 15.36
N VAL A 62 -8.89 2.62 15.74
CA VAL A 62 -10.16 3.36 15.72
C VAL A 62 -10.60 3.63 14.28
N GLU A 63 -9.66 4.01 13.42
CA GLU A 63 -9.95 4.22 12.00
C GLU A 63 -10.29 2.91 11.29
N GLU A 64 -9.60 1.82 11.62
CA GLU A 64 -9.89 0.48 11.11
C GLU A 64 -11.28 -0.02 11.54
N MET A 65 -11.63 0.16 12.82
CA MET A 65 -12.96 -0.16 13.34
C MET A 65 -14.07 0.66 12.67
N GLN A 66 -13.84 1.95 12.42
CA GLN A 66 -14.82 2.78 11.72
C GLN A 66 -15.08 2.29 10.29
N ILE A 67 -14.03 1.94 9.54
CA ILE A 67 -14.17 1.41 8.18
C ILE A 67 -14.89 0.05 8.19
N LEU A 68 -14.62 -0.79 9.19
CA LEU A 68 -15.30 -2.07 9.39
C LEU A 68 -16.79 -1.90 9.73
N GLU A 69 -17.15 -0.91 10.55
CA GLU A 69 -18.55 -0.56 10.83
C GLU A 69 -19.27 -0.08 9.56
N GLU A 70 -18.66 0.84 8.81
CA GLU A 70 -19.21 1.39 7.56
C GLU A 70 -19.42 0.31 6.49
N ALA A 71 -18.49 -0.65 6.39
CA ALA A 71 -18.58 -1.76 5.44
C ALA A 71 -19.50 -2.92 5.89
N ASN A 72 -20.25 -2.77 7.00
CA ASN A 72 -21.05 -3.84 7.64
C ASN A 72 -20.22 -5.09 8.01
N GLY A 73 -18.91 -4.93 8.20
CA GLY A 73 -17.98 -6.04 8.27
C GLY A 73 -17.93 -6.82 9.55
N ILE A 74 -18.37 -6.19 10.62
CA ILE A 74 -18.48 -6.79 11.95
C ILE A 74 -19.52 -7.93 11.95
N ARG A 75 -20.42 -7.99 10.96
CA ARG A 75 -21.52 -8.97 10.90
C ARG A 75 -21.15 -10.33 10.32
N LEU A 76 -19.97 -10.49 9.69
CA LEU A 76 -19.60 -11.74 9.01
C LEU A 76 -18.19 -12.22 9.41
N PRO A 77 -18.04 -13.46 9.91
CA PRO A 77 -16.72 -14.00 10.19
C PRO A 77 -15.92 -14.20 8.89
N HIS A 78 -14.67 -13.72 8.87
CA HIS A 78 -13.64 -13.87 7.82
C HIS A 78 -13.74 -13.00 6.55
N PHE A 79 -14.55 -11.93 6.50
CA PHE A 79 -14.95 -11.37 5.19
C PHE A 79 -14.27 -10.06 4.69
N LEU A 80 -13.51 -9.31 5.49
CA LEU A 80 -13.12 -7.92 5.10
C LEU A 80 -11.67 -7.42 5.33
N PRO A 81 -10.63 -8.23 5.63
CA PRO A 81 -9.28 -7.68 5.83
C PRO A 81 -8.75 -6.87 4.63
N HIS A 82 -9.01 -7.34 3.40
CA HIS A 82 -8.41 -6.77 2.19
C HIS A 82 -8.99 -5.41 1.80
N LEU A 83 -10.32 -5.24 1.86
CA LEU A 83 -10.99 -3.98 1.51
C LEU A 83 -10.57 -2.86 2.48
N VAL A 84 -10.54 -3.19 3.78
CA VAL A 84 -10.15 -2.26 4.84
C VAL A 84 -8.69 -1.88 4.68
N PHE A 85 -7.81 -2.86 4.50
CA PHE A 85 -6.38 -2.63 4.23
C PHE A 85 -6.15 -1.74 3.01
N SER A 86 -6.80 -2.03 1.87
CA SER A 86 -6.69 -1.22 0.65
C SER A 86 -7.16 0.22 0.88
N SER A 87 -8.23 0.42 1.65
CA SER A 87 -8.73 1.77 1.97
C SER A 87 -7.77 2.56 2.88
N LEU A 88 -7.16 1.90 3.86
CA LEU A 88 -6.15 2.49 4.75
C LEU A 88 -4.89 2.86 3.98
N LEU A 89 -4.39 1.95 3.13
CA LEU A 89 -3.23 2.18 2.29
C LEU A 89 -3.44 3.37 1.35
N LYS A 90 -4.59 3.42 0.66
CA LYS A 90 -4.98 4.56 -0.18
C LYS A 90 -4.98 5.87 0.60
N ARG A 91 -5.49 5.88 1.83
CA ARG A 91 -5.53 7.08 2.67
C ARG A 91 -4.12 7.54 3.03
N ILE A 92 -3.22 6.62 3.37
CA ILE A 92 -1.80 6.93 3.65
C ILE A 92 -1.14 7.51 2.40
N VAL A 93 -1.27 6.85 1.24
CA VAL A 93 -0.69 7.33 -0.03
C VAL A 93 -1.24 8.72 -0.40
N ASN A 94 -2.54 8.97 -0.24
CA ASN A 94 -3.13 10.29 -0.45
C ASN A 94 -2.59 11.36 0.51
N SER A 95 -2.26 10.99 1.76
CA SER A 95 -1.73 11.96 2.73
C SER A 95 -0.34 12.48 2.37
N VAL A 96 0.43 11.68 1.61
CA VAL A 96 1.81 12.02 1.20
C VAL A 96 1.94 12.38 -0.28
N SER A 97 0.86 12.34 -1.06
CA SER A 97 0.92 12.52 -2.54
C SER A 97 1.38 13.90 -2.99
N ASP A 98 1.21 14.91 -2.14
CA ASP A 98 1.68 16.27 -2.44
C ASP A 98 3.22 16.38 -2.37
N LEU A 99 3.91 15.49 -1.65
CA LEU A 99 5.37 15.56 -1.47
C LEU A 99 6.14 15.27 -2.78
N PRO A 100 5.87 14.17 -3.52
CA PRO A 100 6.48 13.95 -4.83
C PRO A 100 6.16 15.06 -5.84
N VAL A 101 4.95 15.63 -5.80
CA VAL A 101 4.55 16.75 -6.67
C VAL A 101 5.36 18.00 -6.36
N CYS A 102 5.56 18.32 -5.09
CA CYS A 102 6.43 19.42 -4.65
C CYS A 102 7.88 19.19 -5.07
N PHE A 103 8.37 17.95 -4.94
CA PHE A 103 9.71 17.57 -5.37
C PHE A 103 9.95 17.84 -6.87
N VAL A 104 9.02 17.44 -7.75
CA VAL A 104 9.11 17.72 -9.20
C VAL A 104 9.19 19.23 -9.46
N ASN A 105 8.36 20.02 -8.77
CA ASN A 105 8.38 21.47 -8.91
C ASN A 105 9.73 22.08 -8.53
N ASN A 106 10.32 21.61 -7.43
CA ASN A 106 11.63 22.06 -6.96
C ASN A 106 12.75 21.69 -7.94
N VAL A 107 12.79 20.43 -8.40
CA VAL A 107 13.77 19.96 -9.38
C VAL A 107 13.65 20.73 -10.69
N CYS A 108 12.44 20.87 -11.24
CA CYS A 108 12.24 21.59 -12.50
C CYS A 108 12.59 23.08 -12.37
N GLY A 109 12.25 23.73 -11.25
CA GLY A 109 12.61 25.12 -10.99
C GLY A 109 14.12 25.33 -10.91
N TYR A 110 14.82 24.42 -10.23
CA TYR A 110 16.29 24.43 -10.16
C TYR A 110 16.93 24.22 -11.54
N LEU A 111 16.48 23.23 -12.30
CA LEU A 111 16.99 22.97 -13.64
C LEU A 111 16.74 24.14 -14.60
N GLU A 112 15.63 24.87 -14.45
CA GLU A 112 15.37 26.09 -15.22
C GLU A 112 16.43 27.16 -14.93
N ILE A 113 16.78 27.36 -13.66
CA ILE A 113 17.82 28.33 -13.24
C ILE A 113 19.17 27.96 -13.85
N VAL A 114 19.57 26.69 -13.74
CA VAL A 114 20.84 26.19 -14.31
C VAL A 114 20.86 26.39 -15.82
N CYS A 115 19.79 26.02 -16.53
CA CYS A 115 19.71 26.17 -17.98
C CYS A 115 19.76 27.65 -18.40
N VAL A 116 19.14 28.56 -17.67
CA VAL A 116 19.20 30.00 -17.95
C VAL A 116 20.60 30.56 -17.71
N ARG A 117 21.30 30.13 -16.65
CA ARG A 117 22.68 30.54 -16.37
C ARG A 117 23.64 30.07 -17.45
N ALA A 118 23.65 28.77 -17.76
CA ALA A 118 24.46 28.20 -18.83
C ALA A 118 24.17 28.88 -20.19
N LEU A 119 22.91 29.23 -20.44
CA LEU A 119 22.53 29.95 -21.66
C LEU A 119 23.12 31.37 -21.70
N LEU A 120 23.10 32.11 -20.58
CA LEU A 120 23.67 33.45 -20.49
C LEU A 120 25.16 33.43 -20.78
N ASP A 121 25.88 32.46 -20.21
CA ASP A 121 27.33 32.29 -20.42
C ASP A 121 27.65 31.97 -21.89
N CYS A 122 26.88 31.07 -22.50
CA CYS A 122 27.05 30.72 -23.92
C CYS A 122 26.69 31.86 -24.89
N CYS A 123 25.75 32.74 -24.50
CA CYS A 123 25.27 33.83 -25.35
C CYS A 123 25.96 35.17 -25.08
N GLY A 124 26.95 35.25 -24.18
CA GLY A 124 27.61 36.51 -23.80
C GLY A 124 28.12 37.32 -24.99
N SER A 125 28.58 36.65 -26.05
CA SER A 125 29.07 37.27 -27.28
C SER A 125 27.97 37.71 -28.27
N TYR A 126 26.71 37.31 -28.05
CA TYR A 126 25.58 37.51 -28.98
C TYR A 126 24.25 37.76 -28.26
N PRO A 127 24.09 38.92 -27.58
CA PRO A 127 22.90 39.24 -26.78
C PRO A 127 21.59 39.28 -27.59
N GLN A 128 21.67 39.48 -28.91
CA GLN A 128 20.50 39.48 -29.81
C GLN A 128 19.83 38.10 -29.95
N LEU A 129 20.57 37.01 -29.71
CA LEU A 129 20.03 35.64 -29.78
C LEU A 129 19.41 35.18 -28.45
N LEU A 130 19.83 35.80 -27.35
CA LEU A 130 19.44 35.43 -25.99
C LEU A 130 17.91 35.38 -25.78
N PRO A 131 17.09 36.35 -26.23
CA PRO A 131 15.64 36.28 -26.01
C PRO A 131 14.99 35.07 -26.69
N SER A 132 15.40 34.79 -27.92
CA SER A 132 14.88 33.66 -28.71
C SER A 132 15.30 32.32 -28.11
N MET A 133 16.57 32.19 -27.71
CA MET A 133 17.07 30.98 -27.07
C MET A 133 16.45 30.78 -25.69
N LYS A 134 16.29 31.84 -24.89
CA LYS A 134 15.63 31.78 -23.57
C LYS A 134 14.21 31.26 -23.70
N LYS A 135 13.44 31.80 -24.67
CA LYS A 135 12.07 31.32 -24.95
C LYS A 135 12.05 29.85 -25.38
N ALA A 136 13.00 29.44 -26.22
CA ALA A 136 13.11 28.04 -26.64
C ALA A 136 13.44 27.10 -25.47
N THR A 137 14.37 27.49 -24.60
CA THR A 137 14.73 26.77 -23.37
C THR A 137 13.52 26.63 -22.46
N GLN A 138 12.80 27.72 -22.15
CA GLN A 138 11.60 27.69 -21.33
C GLN A 138 10.51 26.79 -21.90
N ASN A 139 10.31 26.81 -23.23
CA ASN A 139 9.36 25.91 -23.88
C ASN A 139 9.74 24.43 -23.73
N VAL A 140 11.04 24.10 -23.79
CA VAL A 140 11.52 22.73 -23.61
C VAL A 140 11.37 22.30 -22.15
N THR A 141 11.80 23.13 -21.20
CA THR A 141 11.68 22.89 -19.76
C THR A 141 10.22 22.72 -19.35
N GLY A 142 9.31 23.55 -19.87
CA GLY A 142 7.87 23.42 -19.62
C GLY A 142 7.30 22.09 -20.11
N ARG A 143 7.66 21.64 -21.32
CA ARG A 143 7.25 20.32 -21.82
C ARG A 143 7.83 19.17 -21.00
N MET A 144 9.08 19.30 -20.56
CA MET A 144 9.73 18.30 -19.71
C MET A 144 9.05 18.20 -18.34
N LYS A 145 8.70 19.35 -17.75
CA LYS A 145 7.97 19.42 -16.48
C LYS A 145 6.62 18.72 -16.56
N ILE A 146 5.85 18.94 -17.64
CA ILE A 146 4.56 18.28 -17.86
C ILE A 146 4.73 16.76 -17.85
N LYS A 147 5.66 16.24 -18.66
CA LYS A 147 5.92 14.79 -18.73
C LYS A 147 6.38 14.19 -17.40
N PHE A 148 7.18 14.95 -16.64
CA PHE A 148 7.65 14.49 -15.35
C PHE A 148 6.50 14.44 -14.34
N MET A 149 5.62 15.44 -14.36
CA MET A 149 4.42 15.46 -13.52
C MET A 149 3.48 14.30 -13.86
N GLU A 150 3.18 14.08 -15.14
CA GLU A 150 2.38 12.94 -15.61
C GLU A 150 2.94 11.62 -15.09
N ARG A 151 4.27 11.44 -15.12
CA ARG A 151 4.91 10.22 -14.62
C ARG A 151 4.79 10.06 -13.10
N VAL A 152 4.87 11.15 -12.35
CA VAL A 152 4.69 11.13 -10.89
C VAL A 152 3.24 10.85 -10.51
N ASP A 153 2.28 11.44 -11.22
CA ASP A 153 0.85 11.15 -11.04
C ASP A 153 0.57 9.66 -11.31
N GLU A 154 1.13 9.09 -12.39
CA GLU A 154 1.03 7.66 -12.66
C GLU A 154 1.60 6.81 -11.51
N MET A 155 2.78 7.17 -10.97
CA MET A 155 3.38 6.44 -9.85
C MET A 155 2.50 6.50 -8.60
N ILE A 156 1.94 7.67 -8.28
CA ILE A 156 1.04 7.85 -7.14
C ILE A 156 -0.22 6.99 -7.31
N GLU A 157 -0.83 6.98 -8.49
CA GLU A 157 -2.02 6.17 -8.76
C GLU A 157 -1.72 4.66 -8.72
N MET A 158 -0.55 4.25 -9.20
CA MET A 158 -0.10 2.87 -9.07
C MET A 158 0.03 2.47 -7.59
N GLU A 159 0.62 3.32 -6.75
CA GLU A 159 0.75 3.03 -5.30
C GLU A 159 -0.58 3.00 -4.55
N LYS A 160 -1.63 3.66 -5.06
CA LYS A 160 -2.99 3.54 -4.50
C LYS A 160 -3.63 2.20 -4.80
N MET A 161 -3.18 1.50 -5.83
CA MET A 161 -3.77 0.24 -6.27
C MET A 161 -2.91 -0.98 -5.92
N THR A 162 -1.64 -0.78 -5.56
CA THR A 162 -0.73 -1.86 -5.15
C THR A 162 -1.11 -2.38 -3.77
N ASP A 163 -1.37 -3.67 -3.67
CA ASP A 163 -1.63 -4.40 -2.42
C ASP A 163 -0.57 -5.47 -2.15
N TYR A 164 0.58 -5.38 -2.84
CA TYR A 164 1.70 -6.29 -2.72
C TYR A 164 2.94 -5.56 -2.23
N THR A 165 3.78 -6.28 -1.49
CA THR A 165 5.11 -5.82 -1.09
C THR A 165 6.14 -6.85 -1.50
N CYS A 166 7.27 -6.38 -2.01
CA CYS A 166 8.42 -7.22 -2.32
C CYS A 166 9.39 -7.32 -1.13
N ASP A 167 9.05 -6.76 0.04
CA ASP A 167 9.87 -6.89 1.24
C ASP A 167 9.84 -8.34 1.74
N PRO A 168 10.98 -9.07 1.68
CA PRO A 168 11.04 -10.46 2.14
C PRO A 168 10.79 -10.59 3.65
N GLN A 169 10.89 -9.51 4.43
CA GLN A 169 10.63 -9.49 5.87
C GLN A 169 9.15 -9.26 6.22
N PHE A 170 8.33 -8.86 5.26
CA PHE A 170 6.92 -8.55 5.52
C PHE A 170 6.13 -9.79 5.96
N ILE A 171 6.15 -10.87 5.16
CA ILE A 171 5.40 -12.10 5.46
C ILE A 171 5.80 -12.70 6.81
N PRO A 172 7.11 -12.88 7.13
CA PRO A 172 7.51 -13.36 8.45
C PRO A 172 7.03 -12.48 9.62
N SER A 173 7.04 -11.15 9.44
CA SER A 173 6.60 -10.21 10.46
C SER A 173 5.09 -10.24 10.65
N TYR A 174 4.34 -10.35 9.55
CA TYR A 174 2.89 -10.49 9.55
C TYR A 174 2.45 -11.79 10.23
N ASP A 175 3.05 -12.93 9.86
CA ASP A 175 2.72 -14.23 10.44
C ASP A 175 2.99 -14.25 11.95
N LYS A 176 4.10 -13.64 12.39
CA LYS A 176 4.42 -13.49 13.81
C LYS A 176 3.39 -12.62 14.54
N LEU A 177 2.97 -11.50 13.94
CA LEU A 177 1.95 -10.62 14.52
C LEU A 177 0.60 -11.33 14.64
N MET A 178 0.16 -12.00 13.59
CA MET A 178 -1.09 -12.78 13.59
C MET A 178 -1.06 -13.89 14.63
N GLY A 179 0.06 -14.62 14.74
CA GLY A 179 0.21 -15.65 15.77
C GLY A 179 0.11 -15.10 17.20
N ASN A 180 0.62 -13.89 17.47
CA ASN A 180 0.47 -13.23 18.76
C ASN A 180 -0.98 -12.81 19.03
N ILE A 181 -1.66 -12.23 18.04
CA ILE A 181 -3.07 -11.81 18.15
C ILE A 181 -3.97 -13.02 18.41
N GLU A 182 -3.76 -14.12 17.69
CA GLU A 182 -4.50 -15.36 17.92
C GLU A 182 -4.30 -15.88 19.35
N ALA A 183 -3.06 -15.87 19.85
CA ALA A 183 -2.77 -16.28 21.22
C ALA A 183 -3.43 -15.36 22.26
N ASP A 184 -3.43 -14.04 22.05
CA ASP A 184 -4.06 -13.06 22.94
C ASP A 184 -5.58 -13.20 22.94
N ILE A 185 -6.22 -13.37 21.78
CA ILE A 185 -7.66 -13.64 21.68
C ILE A 185 -8.01 -14.96 22.37
N VAL A 186 -7.24 -16.03 22.14
CA VAL A 186 -7.48 -17.33 22.80
C VAL A 186 -7.32 -17.20 24.32
N ASN A 187 -6.31 -16.46 24.79
CA ASN A 187 -6.13 -16.20 26.21
C ASN A 187 -7.27 -15.36 26.78
N GLU A 188 -7.72 -14.30 26.12
CA GLU A 188 -8.84 -13.48 26.59
C GLU A 188 -10.14 -14.27 26.61
N VAL A 189 -10.39 -15.11 25.60
CA VAL A 189 -11.54 -16.04 25.57
C VAL A 189 -11.39 -17.13 26.64
N MET A 190 -10.20 -17.65 26.94
CA MET A 190 -10.02 -18.61 28.03
C MET A 190 -10.16 -17.97 29.42
N VAL A 191 -9.64 -16.76 29.60
CA VAL A 191 -9.62 -16.05 30.89
C VAL A 191 -10.98 -15.42 31.20
N ASN A 192 -11.64 -14.81 30.21
CA ASN A 192 -12.95 -14.15 30.36
C ASN A 192 -14.14 -15.00 29.86
N GLY A 193 -13.92 -16.03 29.03
CA GLY A 193 -14.97 -16.86 28.42
C GLY A 193 -15.42 -18.06 29.25
N GLY A 194 -15.17 -18.06 30.57
CA GLY A 194 -15.74 -19.04 31.52
C GLY A 194 -17.29 -19.10 31.56
N GLY A 195 -17.98 -18.31 30.74
CA GLY A 195 -19.42 -18.37 30.51
C GLY A 195 -19.85 -19.25 29.32
N ILE A 196 -18.96 -19.58 28.37
CA ILE A 196 -19.32 -20.36 27.17
C ILE A 196 -19.52 -21.83 27.54
N GLU A 197 -18.66 -22.39 28.39
CA GLU A 197 -18.86 -23.74 28.96
C GLU A 197 -20.19 -23.87 29.70
N LYS A 198 -20.60 -22.82 30.44
CA LYS A 198 -21.90 -22.76 31.14
C LYS A 198 -23.11 -22.67 30.19
N ARG A 199 -22.92 -22.29 28.93
CA ARG A 199 -23.95 -22.28 27.88
C ARG A 199 -24.01 -23.57 27.05
N LEU A 200 -23.02 -24.46 27.17
CA LEU A 200 -23.02 -25.81 26.57
C LEU A 200 -23.64 -26.88 27.49
N VAL A 201 -24.10 -26.50 28.68
CA VAL A 201 -24.85 -27.39 29.57
C VAL A 201 -26.25 -27.64 29.00
N GLU A 202 -26.54 -28.89 28.64
CA GLU A 202 -27.83 -29.30 28.11
C GLU A 202 -28.97 -28.97 29.10
N PRO A 203 -30.06 -28.29 28.66
CA PRO A 203 -31.16 -27.96 29.55
C PRO A 203 -31.83 -29.22 30.11
N PRO A 204 -32.24 -29.26 31.40
CA PRO A 204 -32.87 -30.43 32.02
C PRO A 204 -34.11 -30.95 31.27
N SER A 205 -34.83 -30.06 30.60
CA SER A 205 -35.98 -30.40 29.76
C SER A 205 -35.59 -31.19 28.49
N VAL A 206 -34.43 -30.88 27.91
CA VAL A 206 -33.89 -31.57 26.73
C VAL A 206 -33.31 -32.92 27.15
N ALA A 207 -32.57 -32.99 28.26
CA ALA A 207 -32.07 -34.24 28.83
C ALA A 207 -33.21 -35.25 29.11
N LYS A 208 -34.31 -34.79 29.74
CA LYS A 208 -35.50 -35.62 30.00
C LYS A 208 -36.19 -36.09 28.71
N LYS A 209 -36.22 -35.26 27.66
CA LYS A 209 -36.73 -35.67 26.34
C LYS A 209 -35.83 -36.72 25.69
N ARG A 210 -34.50 -36.58 25.81
CA ARG A 210 -33.52 -37.54 25.31
C ARG A 210 -33.64 -38.90 26.01
N GLU A 211 -33.77 -38.94 27.34
CA GLU A 211 -33.98 -40.18 28.09
C GLU A 211 -35.28 -40.90 27.68
N ARG A 212 -36.36 -40.15 27.49
CA ARG A 212 -37.64 -40.70 27.00
C ARG A 212 -37.48 -41.28 25.60
N LEU A 213 -36.84 -40.54 24.70
CA LEU A 213 -36.59 -40.99 23.33
C LEU A 213 -35.72 -42.25 23.31
N GLN A 214 -34.65 -42.30 24.11
CA GLN A 214 -33.80 -43.49 24.25
C GLN A 214 -34.58 -44.70 24.78
N SER A 215 -35.48 -44.49 25.74
CA SER A 215 -36.35 -45.55 26.28
C SER A 215 -37.32 -46.08 25.21
N SER A 216 -37.94 -45.19 24.43
CA SER A 216 -38.82 -45.57 23.32
C SER A 216 -38.05 -46.32 22.22
N ILE A 217 -36.85 -45.87 21.87
CA ILE A 217 -35.99 -46.56 20.89
C ILE A 217 -35.63 -47.96 21.38
N ARG A 218 -35.33 -48.13 22.67
CA ARG A 218 -35.05 -49.46 23.25
C ARG A 218 -36.25 -50.39 23.12
N LEU A 219 -37.44 -49.94 23.51
CA LEU A 219 -38.67 -50.74 23.40
C LEU A 219 -39.01 -51.10 21.94
N LEU A 220 -38.77 -50.21 20.99
CA LEU A 220 -38.97 -50.49 19.57
C LEU A 220 -38.00 -51.55 19.06
N LYS A 221 -36.75 -51.57 19.55
CA LYS A 221 -35.78 -52.63 19.23
C LYS A 221 -36.22 -53.98 19.79
N GLU A 222 -36.64 -54.03 21.05
CA GLU A 222 -37.17 -55.24 21.68
C GLU A 222 -38.43 -55.76 20.94
N SER A 223 -39.35 -54.86 20.58
CA SER A 223 -40.55 -55.22 19.82
C SER A 223 -40.22 -55.77 18.43
N LYS A 224 -39.19 -55.21 17.78
CA LYS A 224 -38.68 -55.70 16.49
C LYS A 224 -38.17 -57.14 16.62
N GLU A 225 -37.35 -57.43 17.63
CA GLU A 225 -36.82 -58.79 17.87
C GLU A 225 -37.93 -59.81 18.11
N ILE A 226 -38.98 -59.44 18.85
CA ILE A 226 -40.15 -60.30 19.06
C ILE A 226 -40.90 -60.57 17.75
N ILE A 227 -41.08 -59.55 16.91
CA ILE A 227 -41.73 -59.71 15.60
C ILE A 227 -40.89 -60.62 14.69
N GLU A 228 -39.56 -60.47 14.67
CA GLU A 228 -38.65 -61.36 13.93
C GLU A 228 -38.83 -62.82 14.41
N GLN A 229 -38.85 -63.08 15.73
CA GLN A 229 -39.11 -64.43 16.27
C GLN A 229 -40.48 -65.01 15.89
N VAL A 230 -41.54 -64.19 15.90
CA VAL A 230 -42.88 -64.63 15.49
C VAL A 230 -42.93 -64.95 14.00
N MET A 231 -42.32 -64.10 13.17
CA MET A 231 -42.25 -64.32 11.72
C MET A 231 -41.48 -65.60 11.39
N ASP A 232 -40.34 -65.86 12.03
CA ASP A 232 -39.58 -67.10 11.85
C ASP A 232 -40.40 -68.33 12.27
N GLY A 233 -41.17 -68.25 13.36
CA GLY A 233 -42.07 -69.31 13.80
C GLY A 233 -43.23 -69.60 12.83
N ILE A 234 -43.76 -68.59 12.15
CA ILE A 234 -44.81 -68.75 11.12
C ILE A 234 -44.24 -69.40 9.86
N VAL A 235 -43.02 -69.01 9.46
CA VAL A 235 -42.33 -69.61 8.30
C VAL A 235 -42.04 -71.09 8.53
N VAL A 236 -41.66 -71.48 9.75
CA VAL A 236 -41.42 -72.89 10.12
C VAL A 236 -42.72 -73.72 10.26
N ALA A 237 -43.86 -73.09 10.56
CA ALA A 237 -45.17 -73.77 10.64
C ALA A 237 -45.90 -73.89 9.29
N SER A 238 -45.31 -73.38 8.21
CA SER A 238 -45.89 -73.38 6.85
C SER A 238 -45.22 -74.39 5.89
N ASP A 239 -44.27 -75.20 6.40
CA ASP A 239 -43.71 -76.42 5.79
C ASP A 239 -44.29 -77.67 6.47
#